data_AF-A0A7Y9SWY3-F1
#
_entry.id   AF-A0A7Y9SWY3-F1
#
_cell.length_a   1.000
_cell.length_b   1.000
_cell.length_c   1.000
_cell.angle_alpha   90.00
_cell.angle_beta   90.00
_cell.angle_gamma   90.00
#
_symmetry.space_group_name_H-M   'P 1'
#
loop_
_entity.id
_entity.type
_entity.pdbx_description
1 polymer ?
#
loop_
_entity_poly.entity_id
_entity_poly.type
_entity_poly.pdbx_seq_one_letter_code
_entity_poly.pdbx_strand_id
1 'polypeptide(L)'
;MNALDAFGTIAEVLSWIGLGIGLPLLVIVLLVKMHDGSWLPQEVVIVEEQDGRARARWFASGDFRERALRSDESVHWRGREEVDAFVSARHPGLMRFEPRRPLLHAFQVLGITLAAVGGCAVVLSVVLLFVG
;
A
#
# COMPACT_ATOMS: atom_id res chain seq x y z
N MET A 1 -32.78 30.39 7.08
CA MET A 1 -31.66 29.57 7.55
C MET A 1 -30.64 30.52 8.15
N ASN A 2 -30.28 30.35 9.42
CA ASN A 2 -29.18 31.10 10.01
C ASN A 2 -27.86 30.53 9.51
N ALA A 3 -26.81 31.36 9.45
CA ALA A 3 -25.50 30.94 8.95
C ALA A 3 -24.96 29.73 9.75
N LEU A 4 -25.22 29.68 11.06
CA LEU A 4 -24.82 28.57 11.94
C LEU A 4 -25.47 27.23 11.54
N ASP A 5 -26.77 27.23 11.19
CA ASP A 5 -27.48 26.02 10.76
C ASP A 5 -26.89 25.46 9.45
N ALA A 6 -26.51 26.36 8.54
CA ALA A 6 -25.87 25.99 7.28
C ALA A 6 -24.49 25.37 7.52
N PHE A 7 -23.67 25.93 8.41
CA PHE A 7 -22.37 25.36 8.77
C PHE A 7 -22.51 24.00 9.47
N GLY A 8 -23.49 23.84 10.37
CA GLY A 8 -23.76 22.55 11.01
C GLY A 8 -24.11 21.47 9.99
N THR A 9 -25.00 21.78 9.05
CA THR A 9 -25.40 20.84 7.98
C THR A 9 -24.22 20.48 7.07
N ILE A 10 -23.40 21.45 6.66
CA ILE A 10 -22.21 21.19 5.83
C ILE A 10 -21.21 20.31 6.59
N ALA A 11 -20.97 20.61 7.87
CA ALA A 11 -20.08 19.85 8.72
C ALA A 11 -20.56 18.40 8.89
N GLU A 12 -21.87 18.19 9.04
CA GLU A 12 -22.44 16.85 9.11
C GLU A 12 -22.18 16.08 7.81
N VAL A 13 -22.54 16.61 6.65
CA VAL A 13 -22.32 15.93 5.36
C VAL A 13 -20.84 15.61 5.13
N LEU A 14 -19.95 16.56 5.45
CA LEU A 14 -18.50 16.35 5.35
C LEU A 14 -17.97 15.27 6.30
N SER A 15 -18.54 15.17 7.51
CA SER A 15 -18.22 14.09 8.44
C SER A 15 -18.62 12.72 7.88
N TRP A 16 -19.85 12.59 7.39
CA TRP A 16 -20.35 11.34 6.83
C TRP A 16 -19.53 10.87 5.64
N ILE A 17 -19.17 11.76 4.72
CA ILE A 17 -18.34 11.42 3.55
C ILE A 17 -16.89 11.16 3.97
N GLY A 18 -16.31 12.07 4.76
CA GLY A 18 -14.90 12.02 5.16
C GLY A 18 -14.58 10.80 6.03
N LEU A 19 -15.35 10.57 7.09
CA LEU A 19 -15.17 9.41 7.96
C LEU A 19 -15.75 8.15 7.34
N GLY A 20 -16.93 8.22 6.74
CA GLY A 20 -17.61 7.06 6.17
C GLY A 20 -16.85 6.41 5.01
N ILE A 21 -16.09 7.18 4.22
CA ILE A 21 -15.24 6.63 3.14
C ILE A 21 -13.78 6.52 3.60
N GLY A 22 -13.27 7.52 4.34
CA GLY A 22 -11.88 7.56 4.78
C GLY A 22 -11.52 6.42 5.73
N LEU A 23 -12.36 6.10 6.71
CA LEU A 23 -12.07 5.02 7.67
C LEU A 23 -12.03 3.64 6.99
N PRO A 24 -13.01 3.22 6.17
CA PRO A 24 -12.92 1.94 5.47
C PRO A 24 -11.68 1.84 4.57
N LEU A 25 -11.32 2.91 3.87
CA LEU A 25 -10.09 2.96 3.07
C LEU A 25 -8.84 2.67 3.92
N LEU A 26 -8.73 3.31 5.08
CA LEU A 26 -7.62 3.08 6.01
C LEU A 26 -7.61 1.65 6.57
N VAL A 27 -8.78 1.10 6.87
CA VAL A 27 -8.92 -0.30 7.31
C VAL A 27 -8.44 -1.25 6.23
N ILE A 28 -8.83 -1.05 4.96
CA ILE A 28 -8.38 -1.89 3.84
C ILE A 28 -6.86 -1.80 3.69
N VAL A 29 -6.29 -0.58 3.72
CA VAL A 29 -4.83 -0.39 3.66
C VAL A 29 -4.11 -1.11 4.80
N LEU A 30 -4.65 -1.02 6.02
CA LEU A 30 -4.10 -1.69 7.19
C LEU A 30 -4.16 -3.22 7.03
N LEU A 31 -5.30 -3.77 6.61
CA LEU A 31 -5.47 -5.20 6.38
C LEU A 31 -4.50 -5.72 5.32
N VAL A 32 -4.33 -4.98 4.21
CA VAL A 32 -3.36 -5.37 3.17
C VAL A 32 -1.93 -5.33 3.71
N LYS A 33 -1.56 -4.29 4.48
CA LYS A 33 -0.23 -4.21 5.11
C LYS A 33 0.03 -5.36 6.09
N MET A 34 -0.96 -5.70 6.91
CA MET A 34 -0.88 -6.82 7.84
C MET A 34 -0.79 -8.16 7.11
N HIS A 35 -1.52 -8.31 5.99
CA HIS A 35 -1.52 -9.54 5.21
C HIS A 35 -0.22 -9.74 4.41
N ASP A 36 0.26 -8.70 3.71
CA ASP A 36 1.48 -8.75 2.88
C ASP A 36 2.74 -9.04 3.73
N GLY A 37 2.76 -8.65 5.01
CA GLY A 37 3.86 -8.93 5.94
C GLY A 37 5.12 -8.10 5.68
N SER A 38 6.22 -8.45 6.36
CA SER A 38 7.52 -7.83 6.12
C SER A 38 8.16 -8.38 4.84
N TRP A 39 8.62 -7.46 4.00
CA TRP A 39 9.41 -7.76 2.82
C TRP A 39 10.86 -7.43 3.16
N LEU A 40 11.73 -8.45 3.18
CA LEU A 40 13.14 -8.25 3.47
C LEU A 40 13.93 -8.07 2.18
N PRO A 41 14.85 -7.10 2.14
CA PRO A 41 15.79 -6.97 1.03
C PRO A 41 16.69 -8.21 1.04
N GLN A 42 16.81 -8.83 -0.12
CA GLN A 42 17.64 -10.00 -0.32
C GLN A 42 18.28 -9.96 -1.71
N GLU A 43 19.54 -10.35 -1.76
CA GLU A 43 20.29 -10.51 -3.00
C GLU A 43 19.75 -11.70 -3.79
N VAL A 44 19.35 -11.44 -5.04
CA VAL A 44 18.82 -12.46 -5.95
C VAL A 44 19.74 -12.58 -7.15
N VAL A 45 20.17 -13.80 -7.40
CA VAL A 45 21.03 -14.14 -8.53
C VAL A 45 20.15 -14.47 -9.73
N ILE A 46 20.45 -13.89 -10.88
CA ILE A 46 19.72 -14.14 -12.13
C ILE A 46 20.60 -15.03 -13.01
N VAL A 47 20.09 -16.22 -13.32
CA VAL A 47 20.75 -17.21 -14.18
C VAL A 47 20.03 -17.23 -15.52
N GLU A 48 20.75 -16.97 -16.60
CA GLU A 48 20.24 -17.21 -17.96
C GLU A 48 20.27 -18.69 -18.29
N GLU A 49 19.12 -19.21 -18.74
CA GLU A 49 19.01 -20.55 -19.28
C GLU A 49 19.30 -20.52 -20.79
N GLN A 50 19.80 -21.64 -21.35
CA GLN A 50 20.19 -21.72 -22.77
C GLN A 50 19.04 -21.42 -23.75
N ASP A 51 17.80 -21.51 -23.28
CA ASP A 51 16.57 -21.19 -24.02
C ASP A 51 16.22 -19.68 -24.04
N GLY A 52 17.12 -18.82 -23.54
CA GLY A 52 16.92 -17.36 -23.47
C GLY A 52 15.96 -16.91 -22.37
N ARG A 53 15.62 -17.81 -21.43
CA ARG A 53 14.78 -17.51 -20.27
C ARG A 53 15.66 -17.25 -19.05
N ALA A 54 15.51 -16.08 -18.44
CA ALA A 54 16.16 -15.76 -17.18
C ALA A 54 15.40 -16.39 -16.00
N ARG A 55 16.11 -17.00 -15.05
CA ARG A 55 15.57 -17.52 -13.79
C ARG A 55 16.20 -16.80 -12.62
N ALA A 56 15.37 -16.32 -11.70
CA ALA A 56 15.79 -15.72 -10.45
C ALA A 56 15.95 -16.83 -9.41
N ARG A 57 17.10 -16.84 -8.72
CA ARG A 57 17.42 -17.77 -7.64
C ARG A 57 17.79 -17.00 -6.39
N TRP A 58 17.17 -17.35 -5.28
CA TRP A 58 17.43 -16.73 -3.98
C TRP A 58 17.37 -17.77 -2.86
N PHE A 59 17.92 -17.43 -1.70
CA PHE A 59 18.01 -18.35 -0.56
C PHE A 59 17.12 -17.88 0.60
N ALA A 60 15.89 -18.38 0.68
CA ALA A 60 14.95 -17.92 1.71
C ALA A 60 14.53 -19.07 2.63
N SER A 61 14.49 -18.79 3.94
CA SER A 61 14.01 -19.73 4.97
C SER A 61 14.74 -21.09 4.99
N GLY A 62 16.04 -21.09 4.71
CA GLY A 62 16.87 -22.30 4.75
C GLY A 62 16.92 -23.10 3.45
N ASP A 63 16.14 -22.72 2.43
CA ASP A 63 16.10 -23.40 1.14
C ASP A 63 16.38 -22.47 -0.04
N PHE A 64 16.95 -23.04 -1.11
CA PHE A 64 17.04 -22.37 -2.40
C PHE A 64 15.68 -22.38 -3.08
N ARG A 65 15.25 -21.20 -3.51
CA ARG A 65 14.04 -20.99 -4.31
C ARG A 65 14.44 -20.46 -5.68
N GLU A 66 13.76 -20.96 -6.69
CA GLU A 66 13.95 -20.53 -8.07
C GLU A 66 12.61 -20.22 -8.72
N ARG A 67 12.58 -19.17 -9.55
CA ARG A 67 11.40 -18.76 -10.31
C ARG A 67 11.84 -18.21 -11.66
N ALA A 68 11.13 -18.60 -12.72
CA ALA A 68 11.31 -17.94 -14.02
C ALA A 68 10.94 -16.45 -13.92
N LEU A 69 11.77 -15.57 -14.49
CA LEU A 69 11.41 -14.16 -14.63
C LEU A 69 10.23 -14.04 -15.59
N ARG A 70 9.30 -13.15 -15.25
CA ARG A 70 8.25 -12.77 -16.19
C ARG A 70 8.82 -11.82 -17.25
N SER A 71 8.18 -11.75 -18.42
CA SER A 71 8.65 -10.94 -19.55
C SER A 71 8.68 -9.43 -19.27
N ASP A 72 7.92 -8.96 -18.28
CA ASP A 72 7.94 -7.57 -17.78
C ASP A 72 9.08 -7.32 -16.78
N GLU A 73 9.49 -8.35 -16.04
CA GLU A 73 10.61 -8.29 -15.09
C GLU A 73 11.98 -8.41 -15.77
N SER A 74 12.06 -9.04 -16.96
CA SER A 74 13.31 -9.16 -17.72
C SER A 74 13.91 -7.82 -18.16
N VAL A 75 13.11 -6.75 -18.18
CA VAL A 75 13.59 -5.39 -18.45
C VAL A 75 14.46 -4.84 -17.32
N HIS A 76 14.23 -5.29 -16.07
CA HIS A 76 15.03 -4.90 -14.90
C HIS A 76 16.41 -5.56 -14.86
N TRP A 77 16.58 -6.67 -15.59
CA TRP A 77 17.78 -7.47 -15.58
C TRP A 77 18.95 -6.80 -16.32
N ARG A 78 18.76 -6.14 -17.47
CA ARG A 78 19.80 -5.38 -18.24
C ARG A 78 21.22 -6.03 -18.26
N GLY A 79 21.34 -7.36 -18.18
CA GLY A 79 22.63 -8.06 -18.12
C GLY A 79 23.36 -8.01 -16.77
N ARG A 80 22.67 -7.72 -15.65
CA ARG A 80 23.23 -7.85 -14.30
C ARG A 80 23.00 -9.25 -13.75
N GLU A 81 24.05 -9.86 -13.21
CA GLU A 81 23.99 -11.18 -12.59
C GLU A 81 23.34 -11.16 -11.20
N GLU A 82 23.42 -10.02 -10.51
CA GLU A 82 22.86 -9.81 -9.17
C GLU A 82 21.95 -8.57 -9.16
N VAL A 83 20.77 -8.72 -8.56
CA VAL A 83 19.81 -7.64 -8.37
C VAL A 83 19.20 -7.73 -6.98
N ASP A 84 19.17 -6.60 -6.28
CA ASP A 84 18.43 -6.47 -5.02
C ASP A 84 16.93 -6.65 -5.28
N ALA A 85 16.33 -7.64 -4.61
CA ALA A 85 14.89 -7.82 -4.63
C ALA A 85 14.35 -8.00 -3.21
N PHE A 86 13.05 -7.90 -3.08
CA PHE A 86 12.35 -8.04 -1.83
C PHE A 86 11.66 -9.39 -1.79
N VAL A 87 11.97 -10.19 -0.78
CA VAL A 87 11.35 -11.51 -0.53
C VAL A 87 10.38 -11.39 0.64
N SER A 88 9.20 -11.96 0.51
CA SER A 88 8.21 -11.96 1.60
C SER A 88 8.64 -12.91 2.72
N ALA A 89 8.75 -12.39 3.95
CA ALA A 89 9.05 -13.21 5.14
C ALA A 89 7.98 -14.28 5.39
N ARG A 90 6.73 -13.97 5.05
CA ARG A 90 5.57 -14.85 5.29
C ARG A 90 5.40 -15.91 4.19
N HIS A 91 5.78 -15.56 2.96
CA HIS A 91 5.70 -16.45 1.80
C HIS A 91 7.05 -16.44 1.06
N PRO A 92 8.01 -17.29 1.46
CA PRO A 92 9.37 -17.30 0.92
C PRO A 92 9.48 -17.54 -0.60
N GLY A 93 8.41 -18.07 -1.22
CA GLY A 93 8.30 -18.25 -2.67
C GLY A 93 7.89 -17.01 -3.45
N LEU A 94 7.56 -15.90 -2.78
CA LEU A 94 7.18 -14.64 -3.41
C LEU A 94 8.35 -13.64 -3.36
N MET A 95 8.78 -13.24 -4.56
CA MET A 95 9.81 -12.24 -4.80
C MET A 95 9.21 -11.09 -5.61
N ARG A 96 9.61 -9.85 -5.29
CA ARG A 96 9.30 -8.62 -6.04
C ARG A 96 10.54 -7.74 -6.16
N PHE A 97 10.78 -7.17 -7.34
CA PHE A 97 11.87 -6.20 -7.55
C PHE A 97 11.55 -4.82 -6.96
N GLU A 98 10.28 -4.45 -6.88
CA GLU A 98 9.86 -3.15 -6.34
C GLU A 98 9.26 -3.30 -4.93
N PRO A 99 9.78 -2.55 -3.94
CA PRO A 99 9.30 -2.63 -2.56
C PRO A 99 7.93 -1.98 -2.34
N ARG A 100 7.44 -1.15 -3.27
CA ARG A 100 6.28 -0.28 -3.04
C ARG A 100 5.17 -0.56 -4.03
N ARG A 101 3.95 -0.81 -3.52
CA ARG A 101 2.72 -0.75 -4.30
C ARG A 101 2.25 0.72 -4.39
N PRO A 102 2.46 1.44 -5.49
CA PRO A 102 2.11 2.87 -5.58
C PRO A 102 0.62 3.13 -5.33
N LEU A 103 -0.26 2.21 -5.78
CA LEU A 103 -1.70 2.28 -5.53
C LEU A 103 -2.05 2.25 -4.04
N LEU A 104 -1.37 1.41 -3.25
CA LEU A 104 -1.65 1.30 -1.82
C LEU A 104 -1.30 2.59 -1.08
N HIS A 105 -0.22 3.24 -1.49
CA HIS A 105 0.17 4.54 -0.96
C HIS A 105 -0.86 5.62 -1.31
N ALA A 106 -1.37 5.62 -2.54
CA ALA A 106 -2.43 6.54 -2.97
C ALA A 106 -3.70 6.37 -2.12
N PHE A 107 -4.17 5.12 -1.93
CA PHE A 107 -5.32 4.83 -1.07
C PHE A 107 -5.09 5.25 0.39
N GLN A 108 -3.87 5.07 0.90
CA GLN A 108 -3.54 5.51 2.25
C GLN A 108 -3.62 7.03 2.39
N VAL A 109 -3.02 7.79 1.48
CA VAL A 109 -3.04 9.26 1.51
C VAL A 109 -4.47 9.77 1.36
N LEU A 110 -5.23 9.21 0.42
CA LEU A 110 -6.63 9.55 0.22
C LEU A 110 -7.47 9.28 1.48
N GLY A 111 -7.30 8.09 2.09
CA GLY A 111 -7.98 7.70 3.32
C GLY A 111 -7.66 8.63 4.50
N ILE A 112 -6.38 8.99 4.69
CA ILE A 112 -5.95 9.92 5.74
C ILE A 112 -6.59 11.29 5.52
N THR A 113 -6.53 11.82 4.29
CA THR A 113 -7.07 13.14 3.97
C THR A 113 -8.58 13.19 4.20
N LEU A 114 -9.34 12.20 3.72
CA LEU A 114 -10.78 12.10 3.95
C LEU A 114 -11.10 12.00 5.44
N ALA A 115 -10.40 11.14 6.18
CA ALA A 115 -10.62 10.96 7.61
C ALA A 115 -10.29 12.23 8.41
N ALA A 116 -9.24 12.95 8.03
CA ALA A 116 -8.87 14.22 8.65
C ALA A 116 -9.93 15.30 8.41
N VAL A 117 -10.40 15.45 7.16
CA VAL A 117 -11.48 16.40 6.81
C VAL A 117 -12.77 16.06 7.57
N GLY A 118 -13.17 14.79 7.57
CA GLY A 118 -14.34 14.34 8.30
C GLY A 118 -14.22 14.54 9.81
N GLY A 119 -13.04 14.26 10.38
CA GLY A 119 -12.75 14.52 11.80
C GLY A 119 -12.84 15.99 12.16
N CYS A 120 -12.26 16.89 11.35
CA CYS A 120 -12.40 18.34 11.53
C CYS A 120 -13.87 18.78 11.46
N ALA A 121 -14.65 18.20 10.56
CA ALA A 121 -16.06 18.50 10.43
C ALA A 121 -16.89 18.06 11.66
N VAL A 122 -16.59 16.87 12.22
CA VAL A 122 -17.17 16.45 13.52
C VAL A 122 -16.83 17.45 14.62
N VAL A 123 -15.55 17.82 14.75
CA VAL A 123 -15.12 18.79 15.77
C VAL A 123 -15.87 20.11 15.61
N LEU A 124 -15.97 20.63 14.39
CA LEU A 124 -16.71 21.87 14.12
C LEU A 124 -18.20 21.74 14.49
N SER A 125 -18.84 20.62 14.11
CA SER A 125 -20.25 20.36 14.44
C SER A 125 -20.48 20.32 15.96
N VAL A 126 -19.60 19.66 16.70
CA VAL A 126 -19.64 19.60 18.17
C VAL A 126 -19.45 21.00 18.77
N VAL A 127 -18.48 21.78 18.30
CA VAL A 127 -18.26 23.15 18.80
C VAL A 127 -19.48 24.04 18.56
N LEU A 128 -20.10 23.96 17.38
CA LEU A 128 -21.30 24.72 17.05
C LEU A 128 -22.48 24.38 17.97
N LEU A 129 -22.59 23.12 18.41
CA LEU A 129 -23.63 22.68 19.34
C LEU A 129 -23.52 23.33 20.74
N PHE A 130 -22.33 23.80 21.12
CA PHE A 130 -22.11 24.50 22.40
C PHE A 130 -22.14 26.04 22.27
N VAL A 131 -21.98 26.58 21.06
CA VAL A 131 -21.92 28.02 20.79
C VAL A 131 -23.25 28.58 20.29
N GLY A 132 -24.07 27.75 19.62
CA GLY A 132 -25.45 28.07 19.24
C GLY A 132 -26.44 27.79 20.36
#